data_AF-A0A1C0YUE1-F1
#
_entry.id   AF-A0A1C0YUE1-F1
#
_cell.length_a   1.000
_cell.length_b   1.000
_cell.length_c   1.000
_cell.angle_alpha   90.00
_cell.angle_beta   90.00
_cell.angle_gamma   90.00
#
_symmetry.space_group_name_H-M   'P 1'
#
loop_
_entity.id
_entity.type
_entity.pdbx_description
1 polymer ?
#
loop_
_entity_poly.entity_id
_entity_poly.type
_entity_poly.pdbx_seq_one_letter_code
_entity_poly.pdbx_strand_id
1 'polypeptide(L)'
;MSKELAFYQELVDYIMQEQNGELKGIKKKFGVSKKKAQQVLEEQGYSFNQQVGKWTAAHTEQFVDGFSNAEIDLLRELISDVQQKKDAAASTTKNTLDELLQTVADDAAPKVRRTFTVDEHIMQQFDEFCEDKGYTKSHIITIALKQFLDTYK
;
A
#
# COMPACT_ATOMS: atom_id res chain seq x y z
N MET A 1 -28.00 38.19 3.69
CA MET A 1 -27.25 37.81 2.47
C MET A 1 -28.04 38.28 1.25
N SER A 2 -27.39 38.94 0.28
CA SER A 2 -28.07 39.44 -0.92
C SER A 2 -28.58 38.27 -1.78
N LYS A 3 -29.80 38.38 -2.34
CA LYS A 3 -30.39 37.36 -3.24
C LYS A 3 -29.48 37.04 -4.43
N GLU A 4 -28.68 38.02 -4.85
CA GLU A 4 -27.74 37.90 -5.95
C GLU A 4 -26.54 37.00 -5.61
N LEU A 5 -26.05 37.04 -4.36
CA LEU A 5 -24.94 36.19 -3.92
C LEU A 5 -25.33 34.71 -3.91
N ALA A 6 -26.56 34.42 -3.47
CA ALA A 6 -27.11 33.06 -3.45
C ALA A 6 -27.24 32.48 -4.87
N PHE A 7 -27.67 33.30 -5.83
CA PHE A 7 -27.75 32.90 -7.24
C PHE A 7 -26.38 32.54 -7.83
N TYR A 8 -25.35 33.35 -7.56
CA TYR A 8 -24.01 33.05 -8.07
C TYR A 8 -23.40 31.80 -7.42
N GLN A 9 -23.68 31.55 -6.15
CA GLN A 9 -23.25 30.31 -5.50
C GLN A 9 -23.89 29.08 -6.15
N GLU A 10 -25.21 29.11 -6.40
CA GLU A 10 -25.93 28.01 -7.05
C GLU A 10 -25.43 27.75 -8.48
N LEU A 11 -25.07 28.81 -9.22
CA LEU A 11 -24.45 28.69 -10.53
C LEU A 11 -23.09 27.98 -10.46
N VAL A 12 -22.24 28.35 -9.50
CA VAL A 12 -20.92 27.72 -9.30
C VAL A 12 -21.07 26.26 -8.90
N ASP A 13 -21.96 25.96 -7.95
CA ASP A 13 -22.23 24.59 -7.50
C ASP A 13 -22.70 23.72 -8.65
N TYR A 14 -23.60 24.22 -9.51
CA TYR A 14 -24.02 23.52 -10.72
C TYR A 14 -22.85 23.21 -11.66
N ILE A 15 -21.99 24.20 -11.92
CA ILE A 15 -20.86 24.03 -12.84
C ILE A 15 -19.87 23.01 -12.29
N MET A 16 -19.56 23.08 -10.99
CA MET A 16 -18.53 22.25 -10.37
C MET A 16 -19.02 20.83 -10.06
N GLN A 17 -20.24 20.68 -9.53
CA GLN A 17 -20.76 19.40 -9.07
C GLN A 17 -21.55 18.66 -10.14
N GLU A 18 -22.44 19.34 -10.86
CA GLU A 18 -23.32 18.69 -11.85
C GLU A 18 -22.70 18.64 -13.26
N GLN A 19 -21.87 19.62 -13.64
CA GLN A 19 -21.25 19.67 -14.98
C GLN A 19 -19.75 19.38 -14.97
N ASN A 20 -19.18 18.99 -13.82
CA ASN A 20 -17.77 18.62 -13.68
C ASN A 20 -16.82 19.67 -14.30
N GLY A 21 -17.05 20.94 -13.99
CA GLY A 21 -16.24 22.07 -14.45
C GLY A 21 -16.51 22.53 -15.90
N GLU A 22 -17.52 21.99 -16.58
CA GLU A 22 -17.91 22.39 -17.94
C GLU A 22 -19.03 23.45 -17.94
N LEU A 23 -18.95 24.40 -18.88
CA LEU A 23 -19.97 25.43 -19.09
C LEU A 23 -21.11 24.98 -20.02
N LYS A 24 -21.48 23.70 -19.99
CA LYS A 24 -22.59 23.15 -20.79
C LYS A 24 -23.92 23.45 -20.10
N GLY A 25 -24.96 23.72 -20.87
CA GLY A 25 -26.33 23.91 -20.35
C GLY A 25 -26.60 25.18 -19.54
N ILE A 26 -25.58 25.93 -19.10
CA ILE A 26 -25.73 27.10 -18.22
C ILE A 26 -26.71 28.17 -18.73
N LYS A 27 -26.73 28.44 -20.04
CA LYS A 27 -27.64 29.43 -20.63
C LYS A 27 -29.09 28.97 -20.54
N LYS A 28 -29.34 27.66 -20.63
CA LYS A 28 -30.67 27.07 -20.55
C LYS A 28 -31.18 27.00 -19.11
N LYS A 29 -30.30 26.67 -18.15
CA LYS A 29 -30.67 26.50 -16.73
C LYS A 29 -30.72 27.82 -15.96
N PHE A 30 -29.77 28.72 -16.18
CA PHE A 30 -29.62 29.95 -15.41
C PHE A 30 -29.84 31.24 -16.22
N GLY A 31 -30.01 31.16 -17.55
CA GLY A 31 -30.14 32.35 -18.39
C GLY A 31 -28.84 33.16 -18.53
N VAL A 32 -27.71 32.64 -18.05
CA VAL A 32 -26.42 33.33 -18.00
C VAL A 32 -25.58 33.02 -19.25
N SER A 33 -24.87 34.03 -19.77
CA SER A 33 -23.91 33.83 -20.87
C SER A 33 -22.64 33.14 -20.37
N LYS A 34 -21.94 32.40 -21.26
CA LYS A 34 -20.67 31.76 -20.91
C LYS A 34 -19.66 32.75 -20.31
N LYS A 35 -19.53 33.93 -20.93
CA LYS A 35 -18.62 34.98 -20.45
C LYS A 35 -18.94 35.43 -19.03
N LYS A 36 -20.22 35.60 -18.70
CA LYS A 36 -20.63 36.01 -17.34
C LYS A 36 -20.39 34.87 -16.33
N ALA A 37 -20.65 33.62 -16.71
CA ALA A 37 -20.33 32.48 -15.85
C ALA A 37 -18.83 32.35 -15.56
N GLN A 38 -17.97 32.60 -16.56
CA GLN A 38 -16.51 32.64 -16.37
C GLN A 38 -16.10 33.74 -15.38
N GLN A 39 -16.65 34.94 -15.53
CA GLN A 39 -16.37 36.04 -14.61
C GLN A 39 -16.77 35.70 -13.17
N VAL A 40 -17.94 35.10 -12.98
CA VAL A 40 -18.39 34.66 -11.65
C VAL A 40 -17.44 33.60 -11.07
N LEU A 41 -16.96 32.67 -11.88
CA LEU A 41 -15.99 31.67 -11.45
C LEU A 41 -14.66 32.30 -11.02
N GLU A 42 -14.13 33.24 -11.80
CA GLU A 42 -12.91 33.98 -11.47
C GLU A 42 -13.07 34.81 -10.18
N GLU A 43 -14.21 35.49 -10.02
CA GLU A 43 -14.54 36.25 -8.80
C GLU A 43 -14.65 35.35 -7.55
N GLN A 44 -15.06 34.09 -7.74
CA GLN A 44 -15.18 33.08 -6.68
C GLN A 44 -13.89 32.26 -6.48
N GLY A 45 -12.79 32.64 -7.13
CA GLY A 45 -11.49 32.00 -6.94
C GLY A 45 -11.33 30.67 -7.69
N TYR A 46 -12.02 30.48 -8.80
CA TYR A 46 -11.83 29.36 -9.72
C TYR A 46 -10.99 29.79 -10.94
N SER A 47 -10.26 28.85 -11.52
CA SER A 47 -9.43 29.06 -12.71
C SER A 47 -9.66 27.96 -13.74
N PHE A 48 -9.40 28.27 -15.01
CA PHE A 48 -9.53 27.30 -16.09
C PHE A 48 -8.24 26.49 -16.26
N ASN A 49 -8.33 25.16 -16.08
CA ASN A 49 -7.24 24.24 -16.34
C ASN A 49 -7.19 23.88 -17.84
N GLN A 50 -6.14 24.35 -18.53
CA GLN A 50 -5.97 24.14 -19.97
C GLN A 50 -5.67 22.68 -20.36
N GLN A 51 -5.06 21.89 -19.46
CA GLN A 51 -4.73 20.49 -19.72
C GLN A 51 -5.97 19.60 -19.74
N VAL A 52 -6.89 19.86 -18.80
CA VAL A 52 -8.14 19.07 -18.66
C VAL A 52 -9.30 19.71 -19.43
N GLY A 53 -9.16 20.99 -19.82
CA GLY A 53 -10.20 21.74 -20.52
C GLY A 53 -11.40 22.09 -19.63
N LYS A 54 -11.20 22.24 -18.33
CA LYS A 54 -12.26 22.38 -17.30
C LYS A 54 -11.92 23.47 -16.28
N TRP A 55 -12.95 24.04 -15.66
CA TRP A 55 -12.79 24.95 -14.53
C TRP A 55 -12.57 24.17 -13.23
N THR A 56 -11.60 24.60 -12.43
CA THR A 56 -11.21 24.00 -11.14
C THR A 56 -11.00 25.11 -10.11
N ALA A 57 -11.07 24.81 -8.82
CA ALA A 57 -10.78 25.83 -7.81
C ALA A 57 -9.31 26.24 -7.93
N ALA A 58 -9.01 27.54 -7.85
CA ALA A 58 -7.65 28.06 -8.03
C ALA A 58 -6.68 27.62 -6.92
N HIS A 59 -7.19 26.93 -5.89
CA HIS A 59 -6.44 26.34 -4.77
C HIS A 59 -6.56 24.82 -4.70
N THR A 60 -7.10 24.15 -5.72
CA THR A 60 -6.82 22.72 -5.87
C THR A 60 -5.42 22.63 -6.44
N GLU A 61 -4.46 22.71 -5.51
CA GLU A 61 -3.10 22.28 -5.74
C GLU A 61 -3.16 21.03 -6.61
N GLN A 62 -2.47 21.17 -7.73
CA GLN A 62 -1.94 20.11 -8.55
C GLN A 62 -2.07 18.76 -7.85
N PHE A 63 -2.75 17.81 -8.50
CA PHE A 63 -2.29 16.43 -8.40
C PHE A 63 -0.82 16.44 -8.85
N VAL A 64 0.08 16.72 -7.89
CA VAL A 64 1.50 16.47 -8.05
C VAL A 64 1.58 14.96 -7.95
N ASP A 65 1.88 14.35 -9.07
CA ASP A 65 2.24 12.94 -9.15
C ASP A 65 3.53 12.76 -8.33
N GLY A 66 3.40 12.56 -7.01
CA GLY A 66 4.51 12.46 -6.08
C GLY A 66 4.13 12.82 -4.64
N PHE A 67 4.64 12.05 -3.69
CA PHE A 67 4.51 12.35 -2.26
C PHE A 67 5.18 13.69 -1.92
N SER A 68 4.51 14.53 -1.12
CA SER A 68 5.11 15.73 -0.57
C SER A 68 6.30 15.40 0.33
N ASN A 69 7.24 16.34 0.51
CA ASN A 69 8.39 16.12 1.41
C ASN A 69 7.95 15.79 2.84
N ALA A 70 6.83 16.36 3.31
CA ALA A 70 6.26 16.06 4.61
C ALA A 70 5.76 14.61 4.70
N GLU A 71 5.12 14.10 3.64
CA GLU A 71 4.69 12.70 3.57
C GLU A 71 5.90 11.75 3.44
N ILE A 72 6.93 12.14 2.68
CA ILE A 72 8.18 11.39 2.58
C ILE A 72 8.87 11.30 3.94
N ASP A 73 8.90 12.38 4.71
CA ASP A 73 9.50 12.39 6.03
C ASP A 73 8.69 11.55 7.03
N LEU A 74 7.36 11.59 6.96
CA LEU A 74 6.49 10.71 7.76
C LEU A 74 6.68 9.23 7.39
N LEU A 75 6.86 8.91 6.11
CA LEU A 75 7.16 7.55 5.65
C LEU A 75 8.55 7.10 6.13
N ARG A 76 9.55 7.99 6.15
CA ARG A 76 10.89 7.70 6.70
C ARG A 76 10.85 7.44 8.20
N GLU A 77 10.05 8.22 8.94
CA GLU A 77 9.83 8.02 10.37
C GLU A 77 9.18 6.65 10.63
N LEU A 78 8.11 6.31 9.91
CA LEU A 78 7.45 5.01 10.00
C LEU A 78 8.38 3.84 9.64
N ILE A 79 9.20 3.98 8.60
CA ILE A 79 10.20 2.97 8.23
C ILE A 79 11.25 2.83 9.33
N SER A 80 11.70 3.93 9.93
CA SER A 80 12.67 3.91 11.03
C SER A 80 12.10 3.18 12.26
N ASP A 81 10.86 3.48 12.64
CA ASP A 81 10.17 2.83 13.74
C ASP A 81 9.97 1.33 13.50
N VAL A 82 9.62 0.93 12.27
CA VAL A 82 9.51 -0.49 11.90
C VAL A 82 10.88 -1.17 11.92
N GLN A 83 11.94 -0.50 11.45
CA GLN A 83 13.28 -1.04 11.48
C GLN A 83 13.77 -1.22 12.93
N GLN A 84 13.55 -0.23 13.80
CA GLN A 84 13.87 -0.33 15.22
C GLN A 84 13.06 -1.42 15.92
N LYS A 85 11.77 -1.58 15.57
CA LYS A 85 10.94 -2.70 16.05
C LYS A 85 11.42 -4.04 15.50
N LYS A 86 11.91 -4.10 14.27
CA LYS A 86 12.48 -5.30 13.65
C LYS A 86 13.83 -5.66 14.28
N ASP A 87 14.66 -4.69 14.63
CA ASP A 87 15.93 -4.90 15.31
C ASP A 87 15.72 -5.28 16.79
N ALA A 88 14.70 -4.71 17.44
CA ALA A 88 14.25 -5.13 18.76
C ALA A 88 13.60 -6.54 18.73
N ALA A 89 12.88 -6.87 17.66
CA ALA A 89 12.33 -8.21 17.43
C ALA A 89 13.39 -9.23 16.99
N ALA A 90 14.47 -8.82 16.30
CA ALA A 90 15.57 -9.71 15.92
C ALA A 90 16.30 -10.30 17.13
N SER A 91 16.18 -9.68 18.31
CA SER A 91 16.67 -10.27 19.57
C SER A 91 15.70 -11.30 20.18
N THR A 92 14.49 -11.46 19.64
CA THR A 92 13.49 -12.45 20.11
C THR A 92 12.49 -12.82 19.00
N THR A 93 12.95 -13.43 17.91
CA THR A 93 12.03 -14.11 16.98
C THR A 93 12.43 -15.56 16.82
N LYS A 94 11.61 -16.45 17.38
CA LYS A 94 11.57 -17.85 16.95
C LYS A 94 11.09 -17.81 15.49
N ASN A 95 12.01 -17.93 14.53
CA ASN A 95 11.68 -18.02 13.11
C ASN A 95 10.60 -19.10 12.92
N THR A 96 9.55 -18.80 12.17
CA THR A 96 8.52 -19.79 11.84
C THR A 96 9.14 -20.87 10.96
N LEU A 97 8.72 -22.13 11.16
CA LEU A 97 9.27 -23.28 10.44
C LEU A 97 9.14 -23.12 8.91
N ASP A 98 8.08 -22.45 8.46
CA ASP A 98 7.84 -22.10 7.05
C ASP A 98 8.96 -21.23 6.45
N GLU A 99 9.42 -20.21 7.19
CA GLU A 99 10.46 -19.30 6.71
C GLU A 99 11.81 -20.03 6.57
N LEU A 100 12.09 -20.98 7.46
CA LEU A 100 13.30 -21.80 7.40
C LEU A 100 13.26 -22.82 6.25
N LEU A 101 12.09 -23.40 5.96
CA LEU A 101 11.88 -24.33 4.85
C LEU A 101 12.08 -23.66 3.49
N GLN A 102 11.73 -22.38 3.38
CA GLN A 102 11.96 -21.62 2.15
C GLN A 102 13.46 -21.43 1.83
N THR A 103 14.33 -21.44 2.85
CA THR A 103 15.79 -21.34 2.66
C THR A 103 16.47 -22.64 2.23
N VAL A 104 15.78 -23.78 2.37
CA VAL A 104 16.30 -25.13 2.03
C VAL A 104 15.73 -25.65 0.70
N ALA A 105 14.73 -24.95 0.15
CA ALA A 105 14.13 -25.26 -1.16
C ALA A 105 15.07 -25.00 -2.36
N ASP A 106 16.25 -24.41 -2.15
CA ASP A 106 17.29 -24.32 -3.18
C ASP A 106 17.88 -25.72 -3.45
N ASP A 107 17.29 -26.40 -4.44
CA ASP A 107 17.57 -27.77 -4.88
C ASP A 107 18.96 -27.97 -5.54
N ALA A 108 19.85 -26.98 -5.42
CA ALA A 108 21.13 -26.92 -6.15
C ALA A 108 22.30 -27.62 -5.44
N ALA A 109 22.19 -27.93 -4.14
CA ALA A 109 23.26 -28.54 -3.37
C ALA A 109 23.27 -30.09 -3.49
N PRO A 110 24.46 -30.74 -3.59
CA PRO A 110 24.55 -32.19 -3.68
C PRO A 110 24.04 -32.86 -2.39
N LYS A 111 22.98 -33.66 -2.51
CA LYS A 111 22.37 -34.40 -1.40
C LYS A 111 23.17 -35.67 -1.09
N VAL A 112 23.65 -35.83 0.15
CA VAL A 112 24.36 -37.03 0.60
C VAL A 112 23.41 -37.94 1.36
N ARG A 113 23.22 -39.19 0.91
CA ARG A 113 22.40 -40.18 1.62
C ARG A 113 23.17 -40.78 2.80
N ARG A 114 22.58 -40.73 3.99
CA ARG A 114 23.11 -41.35 5.21
C ARG A 114 21.98 -42.07 5.97
N THR A 115 22.32 -43.15 6.66
CA THR A 115 21.41 -43.89 7.54
C THR A 115 21.78 -43.56 8.97
N PHE A 116 20.78 -43.26 9.80
CA PHE A 116 20.94 -43.03 11.23
C PHE A 116 19.82 -43.72 11.99
N THR A 117 20.06 -44.06 13.26
CA THR A 117 19.08 -44.71 14.14
C THR A 117 18.37 -43.63 14.94
N VAL A 118 17.04 -43.70 14.98
CA VAL A 118 16.17 -42.84 15.77
C VAL A 118 15.29 -43.73 16.64
N ASP A 119 14.93 -43.23 17.81
CA ASP A 119 13.92 -43.86 18.65
C ASP A 119 12.60 -44.01 17.89
N GLU A 120 11.96 -45.17 18.02
CA GLU A 120 10.75 -45.52 17.29
C GLU A 120 9.57 -44.59 17.61
N HIS A 121 9.43 -44.19 18.88
CA HIS A 121 8.34 -43.32 19.30
C HIS A 121 8.53 -41.88 18.78
N ILE A 122 9.76 -41.39 18.79
CA ILE A 122 10.10 -40.08 18.25
C ILE A 122 9.90 -40.05 16.72
N MET A 123 10.23 -41.13 16.03
CA MET A 123 10.00 -41.23 14.58
C MET A 123 8.50 -41.23 14.25
N GLN A 124 7.66 -41.89 15.04
CA GLN A 124 6.20 -41.87 14.87
C GLN A 124 5.62 -40.45 15.04
N GLN A 125 6.02 -39.75 16.11
CA GLN A 125 5.61 -38.35 16.33
C GLN A 125 6.07 -37.42 15.20
N PHE A 126 7.29 -37.65 14.69
CA PHE A 126 7.82 -36.88 13.58
C PHE A 126 7.06 -37.13 12.27
N ASP A 127 6.62 -38.37 12.04
CA ASP A 127 5.85 -38.75 10.86
C ASP A 127 4.47 -38.08 10.87
N GLU A 128 3.76 -38.13 12.01
CA GLU A 128 2.48 -37.43 12.21
C GLU A 128 2.62 -35.91 11.99
N PHE A 129 3.71 -35.32 12.50
CA PHE A 129 4.01 -33.90 12.31
C PHE A 129 4.24 -33.53 10.85
N CYS A 130 4.95 -34.38 10.09
CA CYS A 130 5.18 -34.15 8.67
C CYS A 130 3.89 -34.26 7.85
N GLU A 131 2.99 -35.18 8.22
CA GLU A 131 1.70 -35.38 7.56
C GLU A 131 0.73 -34.20 7.79
N ASP A 132 0.64 -33.68 9.01
CA ASP A 132 -0.23 -32.53 9.34
C ASP A 132 0.15 -31.25 8.57
N LYS A 133 1.44 -31.05 8.34
CA LYS A 133 1.97 -29.82 7.72
C LYS A 133 2.36 -29.97 6.25
N GLY A 134 2.31 -31.18 5.70
CA GLY A 134 2.65 -31.44 4.29
C GLY A 134 4.13 -31.24 3.96
N TYR A 135 5.03 -31.42 4.93
CA TYR A 135 6.47 -31.21 4.73
C TYR A 135 7.22 -32.50 4.43
N THR A 136 8.29 -32.41 3.64
CA THR A 136 9.18 -33.54 3.39
C THR A 136 10.11 -33.75 4.58
N LYS A 137 10.16 -34.98 5.12
CA LYS A 137 11.08 -35.40 6.21
C LYS A 137 12.52 -34.92 6.00
N SER A 138 13.02 -35.03 4.77
CA SER A 138 14.38 -34.59 4.39
C SER A 138 14.62 -33.10 4.62
N HIS A 139 13.64 -32.24 4.38
CA HIS A 139 13.80 -30.79 4.54
C HIS A 139 13.85 -30.41 6.02
N ILE A 140 12.98 -31.01 6.84
CA ILE A 140 12.96 -30.74 8.28
C ILE A 140 14.25 -31.23 8.95
N ILE A 141 14.75 -32.41 8.59
CA ILE A 141 16.04 -32.93 9.10
C ILE A 141 17.19 -31.98 8.74
N THR A 142 17.20 -31.45 7.52
CA THR A 142 18.25 -30.52 7.06
C THR A 142 18.23 -29.22 7.88
N ILE A 143 17.04 -28.68 8.16
CA ILE A 143 16.88 -27.49 9.00
C ILE A 143 17.28 -27.76 10.44
N ALA A 144 16.85 -28.89 11.01
CA ALA A 144 17.20 -29.26 12.38
C ALA A 144 18.72 -29.35 12.56
N LEU A 145 19.42 -29.97 11.60
CA LEU A 145 20.88 -30.03 11.60
C LEU A 145 21.53 -28.66 11.44
N LYS A 146 21.01 -27.80 10.55
CA LYS A 146 21.51 -26.43 10.38
C LYS A 146 21.36 -25.62 11.66
N GLN A 147 20.17 -25.63 12.27
CA GLN A 147 19.91 -24.95 13.55
C GLN A 147 20.80 -25.48 14.67
N PHE A 148 20.97 -26.80 14.76
CA PHE A 148 21.84 -27.41 15.74
C PHE A 148 23.29 -26.94 15.56
N LEU A 149 23.81 -26.94 14.33
CA LEU A 149 25.15 -26.44 14.05
C LEU A 149 25.29 -24.96 14.39
N ASP A 150 24.34 -24.10 13.99
CA ASP A 150 24.40 -22.66 14.27
C ASP A 150 24.34 -22.34 15.78
N THR A 151 23.66 -23.17 16.57
CA THR A 151 23.53 -22.98 18.03
C THR A 151 24.82 -23.30 18.78
N TYR A 152 25.64 -24.22 18.27
CA TYR A 152 26.83 -24.74 18.95
C TYR A 152 28.15 -24.40 18.22
N LYS A 153 28.12 -23.40 17.33
CA LYS A 153 29.28 -22.89 16.60
C LYS A 153 29.85 -21.65 17.25
#